data_AF-A0A8T5FAT5-F1
#
_entry.id   AF-A0A8T5FAT5-F1
#
_cell.length_a   1.000
_cell.length_b   1.000
_cell.length_c   1.000
_cell.angle_alpha   90.00
_cell.angle_beta   90.00
_cell.angle_gamma   90.00
#
_symmetry.space_group_name_H-M   'P 1'
#
loop_
_entity.id
_entity.type
_entity.pdbx_description
1 polymer ?
#
loop_
_entity_poly.entity_id
_entity_poly.type
_entity_poly.pdbx_seq_one_letter_code
_entity_poly.pdbx_strand_id
1 'polypeptide(L)'
;MISRWRSRVPHIGEYMPAEGDIIANESKKTFKLNVSNTGDRPIQVGSHTHFAEANKALEFDREKALGFHLNISSGTSIRFEPGESKHVEVVEFGGKKTIFGFSGLVSGDLETKREDAKKNIHEKGFKNVLENIENESSSLEIPRSRYVELFGPTTGDRVRLADTDLVMEIEKDLIKYGDELVFGGGKSARDGLGQASGVLREDSADLVITNAMIIDPKLGIIKADIGIKDGKILGVGNAGNPDVMDDIDIVVSSNTEIISGEHTICTPGTIDSHIHFISPQQAIDAFCNGTTTMIGGG
;
A
#
# COMPACT_ATOMS: atom_id res chain seq x y z
N MET A 1 18.74 22.08 15.83
CA MET A 1 18.52 20.92 16.71
C MET A 1 18.98 19.69 15.96
N ILE A 2 19.92 18.93 16.49
CA ILE A 2 20.28 17.64 15.90
C ILE A 2 19.04 16.75 16.05
N SER A 3 18.49 16.28 14.93
CA SER A 3 17.31 15.41 14.93
C SER A 3 17.59 14.18 15.80
N ARG A 4 16.54 13.59 16.36
CA ARG A 4 16.59 12.39 17.20
C ARG A 4 17.26 11.16 16.54
N TRP A 5 17.66 11.31 15.27
CA TRP A 5 18.22 10.30 14.36
C TRP A 5 19.73 10.41 14.14
N ARG A 6 20.42 11.37 14.78
CA ARG A 6 21.89 11.49 14.71
C ARG A 6 22.51 11.45 16.11
N SER A 7 22.37 10.31 16.77
CA SER A 7 23.21 9.97 17.92
C SER A 7 24.66 9.79 17.46
N ARG A 8 25.64 10.17 18.30
CA ARG A 8 27.05 9.82 18.05
C ARG A 8 27.33 8.31 18.23
N VAL A 9 26.38 7.60 18.84
CA VAL A 9 26.40 6.16 19.06
C VAL A 9 25.44 5.52 18.06
N PRO A 10 25.92 4.62 17.19
CA PRO A 10 25.06 3.87 16.28
C PRO A 10 23.91 3.16 17.00
N HIS A 11 22.69 3.26 16.47
CA HIS A 11 21.57 2.48 17.00
C HIS A 11 21.41 1.17 16.22
N ILE A 12 21.04 0.09 16.94
CA ILE A 12 20.79 -1.23 16.35
C ILE A 12 19.65 -1.10 15.33
N GLY A 13 19.88 -1.50 14.09
CA GLY A 13 18.85 -1.46 13.04
C GLY A 13 18.45 -0.05 12.59
N GLU A 14 19.28 0.97 12.85
CA GLU A 14 18.88 2.37 12.58
C GLU A 14 18.59 2.64 11.10
N TYR A 15 17.53 3.41 10.86
CA TYR A 15 17.25 3.99 9.56
C TYR A 15 18.00 5.31 9.40
N MET A 16 18.57 5.49 8.22
CA MET A 16 19.24 6.70 7.77
C MET A 16 18.56 7.17 6.48
N PRO A 17 17.39 7.85 6.58
CA PRO A 17 16.69 8.33 5.40
C PRO A 17 17.55 9.36 4.65
N ALA A 18 17.53 9.32 3.31
CA ALA A 18 18.16 10.38 2.53
C ALA A 18 17.31 11.66 2.57
N GLU A 19 17.83 12.75 1.99
CA GLU A 19 17.16 14.05 1.99
C GLU A 19 16.06 14.14 0.92
N GLY A 20 15.12 15.06 1.10
CA GLY A 20 14.00 15.29 0.20
C GLY A 20 12.72 14.58 0.62
N ASP A 21 11.58 15.06 0.12
CA ASP A 21 10.27 14.45 0.32
C ASP A 21 9.98 13.44 -0.79
N ILE A 22 9.12 12.46 -0.48
CA ILE A 22 8.62 11.50 -1.47
C ILE A 22 7.48 12.15 -2.23
N ILE A 23 7.59 12.16 -3.56
CA ILE A 23 6.53 12.63 -4.44
C ILE A 23 5.70 11.42 -4.85
N ALA A 24 4.44 11.40 -4.45
CA ALA A 24 3.48 10.34 -4.70
C ALA A 24 2.38 10.80 -5.66
N ASN A 25 1.72 9.85 -6.31
CA ASN A 25 0.62 10.09 -7.25
C ASN A 25 0.96 11.08 -8.38
N GLU A 26 2.20 11.06 -8.84
CA GLU A 26 2.66 11.95 -9.91
C GLU A 26 1.82 11.79 -11.18
N SER A 27 1.55 12.91 -11.85
CA SER A 27 0.81 12.97 -13.12
C SER A 27 -0.65 12.51 -13.06
N LYS A 28 -1.20 12.23 -11.87
CA LYS A 28 -2.64 11.97 -11.69
C LYS A 28 -3.40 13.29 -11.54
N LYS A 29 -4.66 13.31 -12.00
CA LYS A 29 -5.53 14.50 -11.81
C LYS A 29 -5.90 14.63 -10.35
N THR A 30 -5.88 15.86 -9.84
CA THR A 30 -6.26 16.17 -8.47
C THR A 30 -7.22 17.35 -8.41
N PHE A 31 -7.97 17.47 -7.32
CA PHE A 31 -8.68 18.70 -6.98
C PHE A 31 -9.10 18.68 -5.52
N LYS A 32 -9.51 19.85 -5.02
CA LYS A 32 -10.00 20.01 -3.65
C LYS A 32 -11.51 20.03 -3.59
N LEU A 33 -12.06 19.38 -2.57
CA LEU A 33 -13.47 19.32 -2.24
C LEU A 33 -13.69 19.90 -0.85
N ASN A 34 -14.79 20.62 -0.65
CA ASN A 34 -15.27 20.92 0.70
C ASN A 34 -16.25 19.85 1.17
N VAL A 35 -15.87 19.08 2.19
CA VAL A 35 -16.62 17.92 2.63
C VAL A 35 -17.19 18.17 4.02
N SER A 36 -18.50 18.08 4.15
CA SER A 36 -19.22 18.34 5.40
C SER A 36 -19.93 17.09 5.91
N ASN A 37 -19.73 16.74 7.19
CA ASN A 37 -20.46 15.65 7.82
C ASN A 37 -21.80 16.15 8.38
N THR A 38 -22.90 15.87 7.68
CA THR A 38 -24.25 16.24 8.11
C THR A 38 -24.91 15.18 9.01
N GLY A 39 -24.17 14.14 9.39
CA GLY A 39 -24.64 13.06 10.26
C GLY A 39 -24.48 13.38 11.74
N ASP A 40 -24.94 12.45 12.57
CA ASP A 40 -24.89 12.51 14.04
C ASP A 40 -23.72 11.72 14.65
N ARG A 41 -22.90 11.09 13.81
CA ARG A 41 -21.79 10.22 14.20
C ARG A 41 -20.53 10.55 13.42
N PRO A 42 -19.35 10.27 14.00
CA PRO A 42 -18.09 10.47 13.29
C PRO A 42 -17.97 9.53 12.10
N ILE A 43 -17.38 10.03 11.02
CA ILE A 43 -17.12 9.29 9.79
C ILE A 43 -15.63 9.36 9.47
N GLN A 44 -15.03 8.23 9.15
CA GLN A 44 -13.61 8.15 8.79
C GLN A 44 -13.47 7.47 7.44
N VAL A 45 -12.76 8.12 6.52
CA VAL A 45 -12.61 7.67 5.13
C VAL A 45 -11.15 7.37 4.87
N GLY A 46 -10.86 6.12 4.48
CA GLY A 46 -9.51 5.64 4.19
C GLY A 46 -9.01 6.11 2.81
N SER A 47 -7.69 6.19 2.65
CA SER A 47 -6.99 6.80 1.51
C SER A 47 -7.48 6.33 0.14
N HIS A 48 -7.72 5.03 -0.02
CA HIS A 48 -8.09 4.42 -1.32
C HIS A 48 -9.61 4.28 -1.50
N THR A 49 -10.43 4.78 -0.57
CA THR A 49 -11.88 4.67 -0.71
C THR A 49 -12.35 5.46 -1.93
N HIS A 50 -13.13 4.85 -2.83
CA HIS A 50 -13.80 5.58 -3.92
C HIS A 50 -14.66 6.67 -3.31
N PHE A 51 -14.23 7.92 -3.45
CA PHE A 51 -14.66 9.00 -2.59
C PHE A 51 -16.14 9.32 -2.80
N ALA A 52 -16.62 9.25 -4.05
CA ALA A 52 -18.04 9.37 -4.38
C ALA A 52 -18.94 8.33 -3.67
N GLU A 53 -18.39 7.20 -3.22
CA GLU A 53 -19.10 6.14 -2.49
C GLU A 53 -18.88 6.17 -0.97
N ALA A 54 -18.18 7.18 -0.45
CA ALA A 54 -18.10 7.42 0.98
C ALA A 54 -19.50 7.66 1.58
N ASN A 55 -19.63 7.50 2.90
CA ASN A 55 -20.90 7.51 3.64
C ASN A 55 -21.86 8.62 3.17
N LYS A 56 -23.14 8.26 2.95
CA LYS A 56 -24.22 9.14 2.46
C LYS A 56 -24.40 10.44 3.22
N ALA A 57 -24.03 10.48 4.51
CA ALA A 57 -24.13 11.66 5.36
C ALA A 57 -23.02 12.70 5.13
N LEU A 58 -21.99 12.37 4.34
CA LEU A 58 -21.01 13.36 3.88
C LEU A 58 -21.58 14.10 2.66
N GLU A 59 -21.64 15.42 2.74
CA GLU A 59 -22.10 16.32 1.69
C GLU A 59 -20.89 16.98 0.99
N PHE A 60 -20.77 16.75 -0.32
CA PHE A 60 -19.75 17.28 -1.25
C PHE A 60 -20.16 16.98 -2.70
N ASP A 61 -19.41 17.47 -3.69
CA ASP A 61 -19.62 17.14 -5.12
C ASP A 61 -19.22 15.69 -5.46
N ARG A 62 -20.20 14.78 -5.39
CA ARG A 62 -20.00 13.35 -5.66
C ARG A 62 -19.87 13.05 -7.13
N GLU A 63 -20.53 13.81 -8.00
CA GLU A 63 -20.48 13.58 -9.44
C GLU A 63 -19.06 13.85 -9.97
N LYS A 64 -18.38 14.87 -9.43
CA LYS A 64 -16.96 15.12 -9.72
C LYS A 64 -16.02 14.11 -9.07
N ALA A 65 -16.34 13.65 -7.85
CA ALA A 65 -15.53 12.67 -7.13
C ALA A 65 -15.60 11.24 -7.70
N LEU A 66 -16.40 10.99 -8.75
CA LEU A 66 -16.46 9.69 -9.44
C LEU A 66 -15.12 9.34 -10.08
N GLY A 67 -14.52 8.25 -9.64
CA GLY A 67 -13.20 7.80 -10.06
C GLY A 67 -12.04 8.38 -9.25
N PHE A 68 -12.31 9.01 -8.11
CA PHE A 68 -11.29 9.62 -7.26
C PHE A 68 -11.27 9.00 -5.85
N HIS A 69 -10.12 9.06 -5.20
CA HIS A 69 -9.91 8.71 -3.79
C HIS A 69 -9.09 9.82 -3.10
N LEU A 70 -8.88 9.75 -1.78
CA LEU A 70 -8.17 10.81 -1.05
C LEU A 70 -6.69 10.85 -1.45
N ASN A 71 -6.17 12.05 -1.75
CA ASN A 71 -4.74 12.27 -2.02
C ASN A 71 -3.95 12.39 -0.71
N ILE A 72 -3.83 11.28 0.01
CA ILE A 72 -3.10 11.17 1.28
C ILE A 72 -2.27 9.89 1.28
N SER A 73 -1.29 9.76 2.19
CA SER A 73 -0.43 8.57 2.27
C SER A 73 -1.26 7.29 2.37
N SER A 74 -0.84 6.24 1.65
CA SER A 74 -1.51 4.95 1.66
C SER A 74 -1.72 4.40 3.08
N GLY A 75 -2.84 3.70 3.29
CA GLY A 75 -3.21 3.17 4.60
C GLY A 75 -3.68 4.21 5.65
N THR A 76 -3.62 5.51 5.37
CA THR A 76 -4.13 6.56 6.28
C THR A 76 -5.59 6.93 5.99
N SER A 77 -6.16 7.84 6.77
CA SER A 77 -7.57 8.22 6.66
C SER A 77 -7.84 9.63 7.18
N ILE A 78 -8.87 10.28 6.66
CA ILE A 78 -9.40 11.54 7.19
C ILE A 78 -10.66 11.26 8.01
N ARG A 79 -10.72 11.87 9.19
CA ARG A 79 -11.86 11.79 10.10
C ARG A 79 -12.67 13.07 10.07
N PHE A 80 -13.98 12.93 10.06
CA PHE A 80 -14.97 14.00 10.09
C PHE A 80 -15.88 13.81 11.32
N GLU A 81 -15.81 14.73 12.26
CA GLU A 81 -16.73 14.78 13.40
C GLU A 81 -18.13 15.27 12.96
N PRO A 82 -19.21 14.98 13.71
CA PRO A 82 -20.55 15.49 13.40
C PRO A 82 -20.57 17.02 13.24
N GLY A 83 -21.09 17.51 12.12
CA GLY A 83 -21.17 18.95 11.80
C GLY A 83 -19.84 19.58 11.34
N GLU A 84 -18.75 18.81 11.25
CA GLU A 84 -17.46 19.29 10.79
C GLU A 84 -17.41 19.40 9.26
N SER A 85 -16.77 20.47 8.77
CA SER A 85 -16.42 20.65 7.35
C SER A 85 -14.91 20.73 7.18
N LYS A 86 -14.35 20.05 6.18
CA LYS A 86 -12.92 20.10 5.84
C LYS A 86 -12.73 20.22 4.34
N HIS A 87 -11.69 20.95 3.95
CA HIS A 87 -11.14 20.82 2.61
C HIS A 87 -10.27 19.56 2.54
N VAL A 88 -10.56 18.71 1.57
CA VAL A 88 -9.75 17.53 1.27
C VAL A 88 -9.33 17.55 -0.19
N GLU A 89 -8.16 17.01 -0.46
CA GLU A 89 -7.71 16.80 -1.83
C GLU A 89 -7.98 15.35 -2.24
N VAL A 90 -8.45 15.18 -3.46
CA VAL A 90 -8.70 13.87 -4.06
C VAL A 90 -7.86 13.71 -5.32
N VAL A 91 -7.54 12.47 -5.63
CA VAL A 91 -6.71 12.06 -6.77
C VAL A 91 -7.39 10.95 -7.55
N GLU A 92 -7.23 10.97 -8.87
CA GLU A 92 -7.84 10.00 -9.78
C GLU A 92 -7.27 8.59 -9.54
N PHE A 93 -8.13 7.56 -9.61
CA PHE A 93 -7.66 6.18 -9.61
C PHE A 93 -6.75 5.90 -10.81
N GLY A 94 -5.80 4.98 -10.62
CA GLY A 94 -5.00 4.41 -11.69
C GLY A 94 -5.68 3.21 -12.37
N GLY A 95 -4.89 2.45 -13.12
CA GLY A 95 -5.28 1.18 -13.70
C GLY A 95 -6.41 1.31 -14.72
N LYS A 96 -7.28 0.29 -14.77
CA LYS A 96 -8.39 0.24 -15.72
C LYS A 96 -9.57 1.13 -15.35
N LYS A 97 -9.58 1.73 -14.15
CA LYS A 97 -10.71 2.46 -13.57
C LYS A 97 -12.01 1.64 -13.55
N THR A 98 -11.88 0.36 -13.23
CA THR A 98 -13.01 -0.54 -13.02
C THR A 98 -13.27 -0.64 -11.52
N ILE A 99 -14.46 -0.24 -11.06
CA ILE A 99 -14.74 -0.06 -9.63
C ILE A 99 -15.80 -1.05 -9.18
N PHE A 100 -15.51 -1.78 -8.11
CA PHE A 100 -16.41 -2.73 -7.47
C PHE A 100 -16.47 -2.50 -5.95
N GLY A 101 -17.52 -3.02 -5.31
CA GLY A 101 -17.69 -2.99 -3.86
C GLY A 101 -18.42 -1.75 -3.33
N PHE A 102 -17.96 -1.23 -2.19
CA PHE A 102 -18.51 -0.04 -1.52
C PHE A 102 -20.03 -0.06 -1.30
N SER A 103 -20.75 0.91 -1.90
CA SER A 103 -22.21 1.04 -1.84
C SER A 103 -22.87 0.66 -3.18
N GLY A 104 -22.08 0.16 -4.13
CA GLY A 104 -22.49 -0.16 -5.49
C GLY A 104 -23.11 1.02 -6.22
N LEU A 105 -22.53 2.23 -6.09
CA LEU A 105 -22.87 3.33 -7.00
C LEU A 105 -22.26 3.07 -8.38
N VAL A 106 -21.01 2.60 -8.39
CA VAL A 106 -20.33 2.05 -9.56
C VAL A 106 -20.14 0.54 -9.35
N SER A 107 -20.32 -0.24 -10.40
CA SER A 107 -20.10 -1.70 -10.37
C SER A 107 -19.67 -2.16 -11.77
N GLY A 108 -18.39 -1.94 -12.06
CA GLY A 108 -17.76 -2.20 -13.35
C GLY A 108 -16.96 -1.00 -13.85
N ASP A 109 -16.73 -0.97 -15.16
CA ASP A 109 -15.98 0.08 -15.83
C ASP A 109 -16.62 1.47 -15.59
N LEU A 110 -15.84 2.41 -15.05
CA LEU A 110 -16.33 3.70 -14.62
C LEU A 110 -16.91 4.53 -15.77
N GLU A 111 -16.29 4.49 -16.95
CA GLU A 111 -16.72 5.27 -18.11
C GLU A 111 -18.12 4.85 -18.56
N THR A 112 -18.34 3.54 -18.73
CA THR A 112 -19.65 3.00 -19.12
C THR A 112 -20.71 3.13 -18.03
N LYS A 113 -20.32 3.18 -16.75
CA LYS A 113 -21.22 3.27 -15.59
C LYS A 113 -21.43 4.68 -15.04
N ARG A 114 -20.78 5.70 -15.59
CA ARG A 114 -20.79 7.07 -15.04
C ARG A 114 -22.20 7.65 -14.90
N GLU A 115 -23.04 7.51 -15.92
CA GLU A 115 -24.42 8.04 -15.88
C GLU A 115 -25.34 7.24 -14.95
N ASP A 116 -25.19 5.92 -14.91
CA ASP A 116 -25.89 5.07 -13.93
C ASP A 116 -25.50 5.47 -12.50
N ALA A 117 -24.22 5.75 -12.26
CA ALA A 117 -23.71 6.16 -10.96
C ALA A 117 -24.28 7.51 -10.50
N LYS A 118 -24.36 8.50 -11.39
CA LYS A 118 -25.03 9.78 -11.12
C LYS A 118 -26.48 9.58 -10.73
N LYS A 119 -27.23 8.77 -11.48
CA LYS A 119 -28.61 8.42 -11.13
C LYS A 119 -28.69 7.76 -9.75
N ASN A 120 -27.81 6.79 -9.48
CA ASN A 120 -27.76 6.06 -8.21
C ASN A 120 -27.41 6.96 -7.01
N ILE A 121 -26.58 8.00 -7.17
CA ILE A 121 -26.27 8.99 -6.12
C ILE A 121 -27.59 9.59 -5.60
N HIS A 122 -28.43 10.07 -6.51
CA HIS A 122 -29.71 10.70 -6.18
C HIS A 122 -30.73 9.68 -5.63
N GLU A 123 -30.92 8.55 -6.33
CA GLU A 123 -31.92 7.54 -5.96
C GLU A 123 -31.63 6.86 -4.61
N LYS A 124 -30.34 6.64 -4.29
CA LYS A 124 -29.93 6.03 -3.03
C LYS A 124 -29.75 7.06 -1.91
N GLY A 125 -30.01 8.35 -2.16
CA GLY A 125 -30.00 9.41 -1.15
C GLY A 125 -28.61 9.77 -0.62
N PHE A 126 -27.58 9.73 -1.46
CA PHE A 126 -26.27 10.27 -1.13
C PHE A 126 -26.31 11.80 -1.18
N LYS A 127 -25.82 12.48 -0.13
CA LYS A 127 -25.75 13.93 -0.12
C LYS A 127 -24.78 14.42 -1.19
N ASN A 128 -25.26 15.28 -2.09
CA ASN A 128 -24.52 15.78 -3.23
C ASN A 128 -24.76 17.29 -3.37
N VAL A 129 -23.70 18.07 -3.56
CA VAL A 129 -23.75 19.50 -3.83
C VAL A 129 -22.85 19.80 -5.02
N LEU A 130 -23.29 20.67 -5.93
CA LEU A 130 -22.45 21.06 -7.06
C LEU A 130 -21.49 22.16 -6.63
N GLU A 131 -20.20 21.90 -6.76
CA GLU A 131 -19.14 22.85 -6.44
C GLU A 131 -18.48 23.35 -7.72
N ASN A 132 -18.05 24.62 -7.75
CA ASN A 132 -17.23 25.11 -8.85
C ASN A 132 -15.78 24.73 -8.55
N ILE A 133 -15.35 23.60 -9.12
CA ILE A 133 -14.04 22.99 -8.89
C ILE A 133 -13.20 23.19 -10.13
N GLU A 134 -12.01 23.74 -9.95
CA GLU A 134 -10.95 23.77 -10.96
C GLU A 134 -10.08 22.52 -10.78
N ASN A 135 -9.84 21.80 -11.87
CA ASN A 135 -8.92 20.66 -11.84
C ASN A 135 -7.48 21.17 -11.71
N GLU A 136 -6.75 20.64 -10.74
CA GLU A 136 -5.33 20.91 -10.55
C GLU A 136 -4.53 19.63 -10.82
N SER A 137 -3.29 19.76 -11.28
CA SER A 137 -2.37 18.64 -11.36
C SER A 137 -1.33 18.84 -10.28
N SER A 138 -1.59 18.31 -9.08
CA SER A 138 -0.69 18.39 -7.95
C SER A 138 -0.28 16.98 -7.52
N SER A 139 0.97 16.81 -7.15
CA SER A 139 1.48 15.58 -6.56
C SER A 139 1.34 15.61 -5.05
N LEU A 140 1.28 14.44 -4.42
CA LEU A 140 1.31 14.33 -2.97
C LEU A 140 2.75 14.37 -2.47
N GLU A 141 3.11 15.39 -1.72
CA GLU A 141 4.40 15.47 -1.03
C GLU A 141 4.31 14.79 0.35
N ILE A 142 5.06 13.70 0.54
CA ILE A 142 5.13 12.97 1.80
C ILE A 142 6.52 13.19 2.41
N PRO A 143 6.63 13.77 3.62
CA PRO A 143 7.90 13.87 4.30
C PRO A 143 8.59 12.51 4.37
N ARG A 144 9.82 12.39 3.90
CA ARG A 144 10.47 11.07 3.77
C ARG A 144 10.57 10.31 5.09
N SER A 145 10.79 11.00 6.21
CA SER A 145 10.71 10.40 7.54
C SER A 145 9.36 9.73 7.82
N ARG A 146 8.26 10.38 7.42
CA ARG A 146 6.90 9.84 7.55
C ARG A 146 6.66 8.66 6.62
N TYR A 147 7.22 8.70 5.41
CA TYR A 147 7.19 7.58 4.47
C TYR A 147 7.85 6.35 5.08
N VAL A 148 9.07 6.50 5.61
CA VAL A 148 9.82 5.43 6.27
C VAL A 148 9.05 4.87 7.45
N GLU A 149 8.41 5.70 8.28
CA GLU A 149 7.56 5.25 9.40
C GLU A 149 6.35 4.42 9.00
N LEU A 150 5.81 4.64 7.79
CA LEU A 150 4.60 3.98 7.33
C LEU A 150 4.88 2.70 6.55
N PHE A 151 5.91 2.72 5.71
CA PHE A 151 6.13 1.70 4.68
C PHE A 151 7.54 1.13 4.70
N GLY A 152 8.38 1.56 5.64
CA GLY A 152 9.82 1.26 5.65
C GLY A 152 10.64 2.08 4.63
N PRO A 153 11.98 1.96 4.72
CA PRO A 153 12.94 2.64 3.84
C PRO A 153 12.67 2.47 2.35
N THR A 154 13.04 3.44 1.52
CA THR A 154 12.95 3.37 0.05
C THR A 154 14.27 3.79 -0.62
N THR A 155 14.31 3.87 -1.95
CA THR A 155 15.53 4.10 -2.76
C THR A 155 16.44 5.19 -2.18
N GLY A 156 17.71 4.87 -1.92
CA GLY A 156 18.71 5.78 -1.34
C GLY A 156 18.65 5.92 0.18
N ASP A 157 17.60 5.43 0.84
CA ASP A 157 17.60 5.28 2.29
C ASP A 157 18.54 4.14 2.69
N ARG A 158 19.15 4.28 3.88
CA ARG A 158 20.11 3.32 4.40
C ARG A 158 19.64 2.71 5.71
N VAL A 159 20.03 1.47 5.96
CA VAL A 159 19.69 0.72 7.17
C VAL A 159 20.93 0.04 7.72
N ARG A 160 21.16 0.17 9.02
CA ARG A 160 22.23 -0.59 9.69
C ARG A 160 21.80 -2.04 9.90
N LEU A 161 22.69 -2.98 9.60
CA LEU A 161 22.44 -4.39 9.86
C LEU A 161 22.71 -4.71 11.33
N ALA A 162 21.63 -4.77 12.11
CA ALA A 162 21.65 -5.04 13.54
C ALA A 162 22.65 -4.14 14.28
N ASP A 163 23.52 -4.73 15.10
CA ASP A 163 24.57 -4.08 15.90
C ASP A 163 25.93 -4.07 15.19
N THR A 164 25.97 -4.32 13.87
CA THR A 164 27.20 -4.30 13.07
C THR A 164 27.54 -2.91 12.54
N ASP A 165 28.74 -2.77 11.98
CA ASP A 165 29.15 -1.58 11.21
C ASP A 165 28.67 -1.59 9.75
N LEU A 166 27.98 -2.66 9.33
CA LEU A 166 27.46 -2.79 7.97
C LEU A 166 26.18 -1.96 7.81
N VAL A 167 26.14 -1.20 6.72
CA VAL A 167 24.98 -0.38 6.33
C VAL A 167 24.59 -0.76 4.91
N MET A 168 23.35 -1.20 4.74
CA MET A 168 22.74 -1.44 3.43
C MET A 168 22.09 -0.14 2.93
N GLU A 169 22.10 0.06 1.61
CA GLU A 169 21.36 1.13 0.93
C GLU A 169 20.31 0.48 0.02
N ILE A 170 19.08 0.98 0.04
CA ILE A 170 18.06 0.52 -0.90
C ILE A 170 18.42 1.04 -2.30
N GLU A 171 18.78 0.13 -3.19
CA GLU A 171 19.26 0.45 -4.55
C GLU A 171 18.09 0.77 -5.49
N LYS A 172 16.93 0.15 -5.26
CA LYS A 172 15.73 0.31 -6.07
C LYS A 172 14.46 0.00 -5.28
N ASP A 173 13.43 0.81 -5.45
CA ASP A 173 12.07 0.52 -5.02
C ASP A 173 11.22 0.15 -6.26
N LEU A 174 10.51 -0.97 -6.16
CA LEU A 174 9.61 -1.45 -7.21
C LEU A 174 8.16 -1.02 -6.97
N ILE A 175 7.84 -0.46 -5.81
CA ILE A 175 6.48 -0.05 -5.43
C ILE A 175 6.21 1.38 -5.93
N LYS A 176 4.96 1.64 -6.35
CA LYS A 176 4.52 2.97 -6.77
C LYS A 176 4.12 3.82 -5.56
N TYR A 177 4.73 5.00 -5.44
CA TYR A 177 4.45 5.90 -4.32
C TYR A 177 3.01 6.43 -4.31
N GLY A 178 2.32 6.23 -3.20
CA GLY A 178 0.92 6.59 -3.00
C GLY A 178 -0.03 5.40 -3.06
N ASP A 179 0.39 4.33 -3.73
CA ASP A 179 -0.37 3.09 -3.96
C ASP A 179 0.22 1.92 -3.13
N GLU A 180 0.98 2.17 -2.07
CA GLU A 180 1.53 1.10 -1.22
C GLU A 180 0.42 0.18 -0.69
N LEU A 181 0.60 -1.13 -0.84
CA LEU A 181 -0.37 -2.10 -0.32
C LEU A 181 -0.13 -2.30 1.18
N VAL A 182 -1.10 -1.89 2.00
CA VAL A 182 -1.02 -1.98 3.46
C VAL A 182 -2.29 -2.61 4.00
N PHE A 183 -2.11 -3.68 4.77
CA PHE A 183 -3.21 -4.41 5.40
C PHE A 183 -3.61 -3.81 6.75
N GLY A 184 -4.92 -3.78 7.01
CA GLY A 184 -5.51 -3.35 8.27
C GLY A 184 -6.84 -2.61 8.13
N GLY A 185 -7.48 -2.34 9.27
CA GLY A 185 -8.74 -1.62 9.33
C GLY A 185 -8.64 -0.22 8.70
N GLY A 186 -9.42 0.03 7.65
CA GLY A 186 -9.46 1.32 6.96
C GLY A 186 -8.28 1.59 6.01
N LYS A 187 -7.41 0.59 5.76
CA LYS A 187 -6.23 0.75 4.89
C LYS A 187 -6.50 0.39 3.43
N SER A 188 -5.45 0.26 2.60
CA SER A 188 -5.51 0.07 1.15
C SER A 188 -5.84 -1.36 0.73
N ALA A 189 -5.39 -2.39 1.45
CA ALA A 189 -5.68 -3.79 1.11
C ALA A 189 -7.08 -4.23 1.57
N ARG A 190 -8.12 -3.78 0.85
CA ARG A 190 -9.53 -4.15 1.06
C ARG A 190 -10.23 -4.40 -0.26
N ASP A 191 -11.35 -5.11 -0.21
CA ASP A 191 -12.17 -5.43 -1.40
C ASP A 191 -12.50 -4.19 -2.23
N GLY A 192 -12.26 -4.29 -3.55
CA GLY A 192 -12.46 -3.21 -4.52
C GLY A 192 -11.40 -2.10 -4.48
N LEU A 193 -10.48 -2.14 -3.49
CA LEU A 193 -9.35 -1.24 -3.34
C LEU A 193 -8.08 -1.92 -3.86
N GLY A 194 -7.03 -2.04 -3.04
CA GLY A 194 -5.84 -2.82 -3.39
C GLY A 194 -6.08 -4.33 -3.45
N GLN A 195 -7.23 -4.84 -3.00
CA GLN A 195 -7.67 -6.22 -3.23
C GLN A 195 -8.69 -6.23 -4.38
N ALA A 196 -8.31 -6.82 -5.51
CA ALA A 196 -9.13 -6.93 -6.70
C ALA A 196 -10.36 -7.82 -6.46
N SER A 197 -11.53 -7.31 -6.85
CA SER A 197 -12.80 -8.03 -6.75
C SER A 197 -13.05 -8.87 -8.00
N GLY A 198 -13.69 -10.03 -7.85
CA GLY A 198 -14.07 -10.88 -8.98
C GLY A 198 -12.92 -11.61 -9.67
N VAL A 199 -11.72 -11.59 -9.09
CA VAL A 199 -10.54 -12.29 -9.58
C VAL A 199 -10.51 -13.73 -9.06
N LEU A 200 -10.30 -14.69 -9.96
CA LEU A 200 -10.17 -16.10 -9.61
C LEU A 200 -8.82 -16.38 -8.94
N ARG A 201 -8.73 -17.45 -8.16
CA ARG A 201 -7.46 -17.87 -7.54
C ARG A 201 -6.36 -18.07 -8.59
N GLU A 202 -6.70 -18.61 -9.77
CA GLU A 202 -5.73 -18.86 -10.85
C GLU A 202 -5.04 -17.57 -11.35
N ASP A 203 -5.68 -16.42 -11.18
CA ASP A 203 -5.20 -15.11 -11.64
C ASP A 203 -4.64 -14.23 -10.51
N SER A 204 -4.52 -14.75 -9.29
CA SER A 204 -4.00 -13.99 -8.13
C SER A 204 -2.92 -14.75 -7.35
N ALA A 205 -2.18 -14.04 -6.50
CA ALA A 205 -1.26 -14.66 -5.55
C ALA A 205 -2.04 -15.40 -4.45
N ASP A 206 -1.46 -16.47 -3.90
CA ASP A 206 -1.99 -17.11 -2.69
C ASP A 206 -1.61 -16.31 -1.43
N LEU A 207 -0.43 -15.68 -1.46
CA LEU A 207 0.13 -14.89 -0.38
C LEU A 207 0.97 -13.75 -0.97
N VAL A 208 0.91 -12.57 -0.36
CA VAL A 208 1.84 -11.46 -0.65
C VAL A 208 2.52 -11.02 0.64
N ILE A 209 3.85 -10.84 0.57
CA ILE A 209 4.62 -10.13 1.60
C ILE A 209 4.77 -8.68 1.12
N THR A 210 4.18 -7.72 1.82
CA THR A 210 4.10 -6.32 1.36
C THR A 210 5.27 -5.47 1.84
N ASN A 211 5.74 -4.49 1.05
CA ASN A 211 6.71 -3.46 1.46
C ASN A 211 8.04 -4.01 2.05
N ALA A 212 8.51 -5.16 1.59
CA ALA A 212 9.69 -5.81 2.14
C ALA A 212 10.98 -5.18 1.63
N MET A 213 11.97 -5.01 2.52
CA MET A 213 13.35 -4.79 2.10
C MET A 213 13.98 -6.14 1.78
N ILE A 214 14.43 -6.36 0.55
CA ILE A 214 14.97 -7.63 0.08
C ILE A 214 16.49 -7.51 -0.05
N ILE A 215 17.21 -8.47 0.54
CA ILE A 215 18.64 -8.64 0.31
C ILE A 215 18.86 -9.98 -0.40
N ASP A 216 19.29 -9.91 -1.65
CA ASP A 216 19.55 -11.11 -2.46
C ASP A 216 20.76 -10.90 -3.39
N PRO A 217 21.65 -11.90 -3.55
CA PRO A 217 22.83 -11.76 -4.40
C PRO A 217 22.56 -11.54 -5.90
N LYS A 218 21.35 -11.86 -6.38
CA LYS A 218 20.94 -11.68 -7.78
C LYS A 218 20.10 -10.43 -7.97
N LEU A 219 19.17 -10.15 -7.05
CA LEU A 219 18.29 -8.98 -7.13
C LEU A 219 18.94 -7.70 -6.61
N GLY A 220 19.94 -7.80 -5.75
CA GLY A 220 20.55 -6.67 -5.05
C GLY A 220 19.84 -6.36 -3.73
N ILE A 221 19.90 -5.10 -3.32
CA ILE A 221 19.21 -4.60 -2.13
C ILE A 221 18.03 -3.72 -2.58
N ILE A 222 16.84 -4.29 -2.61
CA ILE A 222 15.66 -3.63 -3.20
C ILE A 222 14.51 -3.53 -2.20
N LYS A 223 13.51 -2.70 -2.52
CA LYS A 223 12.20 -2.72 -1.87
C LYS A 223 11.14 -3.17 -2.87
N ALA A 224 10.29 -4.10 -2.46
CA ALA A 224 9.23 -4.66 -3.30
C ALA A 224 8.19 -5.43 -2.48
N ASP A 225 7.10 -5.77 -3.14
CA ASP A 225 6.20 -6.83 -2.69
C ASP A 225 6.64 -8.18 -3.26
N ILE A 226 6.44 -9.26 -2.49
CA ILE A 226 6.79 -10.63 -2.90
C ILE A 226 5.49 -11.44 -3.01
N GLY A 227 5.15 -11.86 -4.23
CA GLY A 227 4.02 -12.74 -4.48
C GLY A 227 4.39 -14.20 -4.38
N ILE A 228 3.53 -15.01 -3.77
CA ILE A 228 3.70 -16.45 -3.60
C ILE A 228 2.47 -17.17 -4.18
N LYS A 229 2.72 -18.24 -4.94
CA LYS A 229 1.68 -19.10 -5.52
C LYS A 229 2.14 -20.55 -5.54
N ASP A 230 1.28 -21.45 -5.06
CA ASP A 230 1.53 -22.90 -5.00
C ASP A 230 2.90 -23.23 -4.33
N GLY A 231 3.23 -22.51 -3.26
CA GLY A 231 4.46 -22.68 -2.49
C GLY A 231 5.74 -22.19 -3.18
N LYS A 232 5.62 -21.42 -4.27
CA LYS A 232 6.74 -20.83 -5.02
C LYS A 232 6.63 -19.32 -5.08
N ILE A 233 7.77 -18.64 -5.22
CA ILE A 233 7.79 -17.21 -5.52
C ILE A 233 7.17 -17.02 -6.91
N LEU A 234 6.03 -16.35 -6.96
CA LEU A 234 5.32 -15.97 -8.19
C LEU A 234 6.05 -14.82 -8.89
N GLY A 235 6.49 -13.82 -8.11
CA GLY A 235 7.16 -12.63 -8.60
C GLY A 235 7.59 -11.70 -7.47
N VAL A 236 8.42 -10.72 -7.82
CA VAL A 236 8.88 -9.64 -6.94
C VAL A 236 8.66 -8.33 -7.70
N GLY A 237 7.85 -7.43 -7.15
CA GLY A 237 7.38 -6.24 -7.88
C GLY A 237 6.38 -5.44 -7.08
N ASN A 238 5.44 -4.79 -7.77
CA ASN A 238 4.35 -4.01 -7.18
C ASN A 238 3.07 -4.87 -7.10
N ALA A 239 2.52 -5.07 -5.90
CA ALA A 239 1.31 -5.86 -5.70
C ALA A 239 0.07 -4.99 -5.48
N GLY A 240 -1.10 -5.47 -5.92
CA GLY A 240 -2.35 -4.77 -5.68
C GLY A 240 -3.46 -5.13 -6.66
N ASN A 241 -4.26 -4.13 -7.02
CA ASN A 241 -5.42 -4.29 -7.88
C ASN A 241 -5.25 -3.50 -9.21
N PRO A 242 -5.07 -4.19 -10.35
CA PRO A 242 -4.88 -3.53 -11.65
C PRO A 242 -6.12 -2.76 -12.14
N ASP A 243 -7.27 -2.93 -11.48
CA ASP A 243 -8.48 -2.21 -11.86
C ASP A 243 -8.49 -0.76 -11.36
N VAL A 244 -7.72 -0.43 -10.30
CA VAL A 244 -7.70 0.91 -9.68
C VAL A 244 -6.31 1.46 -9.36
N MET A 245 -5.26 0.66 -9.57
CA MET A 245 -3.85 1.01 -9.33
C MET A 245 -3.03 0.82 -10.61
N ASP A 246 -2.02 1.66 -10.79
CA ASP A 246 -1.12 1.61 -11.96
C ASP A 246 0.01 0.59 -11.78
N ASP A 247 0.46 0.00 -12.89
CA ASP A 247 1.67 -0.84 -12.96
C ASP A 247 1.72 -1.95 -11.89
N ILE A 248 0.65 -2.76 -11.81
CA ILE A 248 0.58 -3.93 -10.91
C ILE A 248 1.20 -5.16 -11.57
N ASP A 249 2.23 -5.72 -10.93
CA ASP A 249 2.89 -6.97 -11.33
C ASP A 249 2.23 -8.20 -10.70
N ILE A 250 1.71 -8.06 -9.48
CA ILE A 250 1.18 -9.16 -8.66
C ILE A 250 -0.25 -8.84 -8.21
N VAL A 251 -1.22 -9.60 -8.71
CA VAL A 251 -2.64 -9.37 -8.38
C VAL A 251 -2.99 -9.96 -7.01
N VAL A 252 -3.63 -9.14 -6.17
CA VAL A 252 -4.16 -9.52 -4.86
C VAL A 252 -5.67 -9.64 -4.96
N SER A 253 -6.24 -10.76 -4.49
CA SER A 253 -7.69 -11.02 -4.52
C SER A 253 -8.21 -11.44 -3.14
N SER A 254 -9.50 -11.78 -3.07
CA SER A 254 -10.10 -12.36 -1.86
C SER A 254 -9.52 -13.71 -1.44
N ASN A 255 -8.71 -14.36 -2.29
CA ASN A 255 -8.01 -15.61 -1.99
C ASN A 255 -6.55 -15.41 -1.59
N THR A 256 -6.09 -14.15 -1.45
CA THR A 256 -4.70 -13.81 -1.15
C THR A 256 -4.54 -13.48 0.33
N GLU A 257 -3.67 -14.20 1.03
CA GLU A 257 -3.20 -13.82 2.37
C GLU A 257 -2.18 -12.67 2.28
N ILE A 258 -2.06 -11.87 3.34
CA ILE A 258 -1.09 -10.76 3.39
C ILE A 258 -0.22 -10.87 4.64
N ILE A 259 1.10 -10.84 4.44
CA ILE A 259 2.09 -10.64 5.51
C ILE A 259 2.68 -9.24 5.37
N SER A 260 2.57 -8.44 6.43
CA SER A 260 3.24 -7.13 6.51
C SER A 260 4.76 -7.30 6.55
N GLY A 261 5.42 -6.96 5.45
CA GLY A 261 6.89 -6.93 5.34
C GLY A 261 7.50 -5.55 5.55
N GLU A 262 6.69 -4.50 5.70
CA GLU A 262 7.18 -3.18 6.10
C GLU A 262 8.03 -3.29 7.37
N HIS A 263 9.17 -2.59 7.40
CA HIS A 263 10.16 -2.64 8.48
C HIS A 263 10.87 -3.98 8.70
N THR A 264 10.72 -4.95 7.81
CA THR A 264 11.45 -6.21 7.85
C THR A 264 12.48 -6.31 6.73
N ILE A 265 13.49 -7.15 6.94
CA ILE A 265 14.43 -7.56 5.89
C ILE A 265 14.09 -9.01 5.51
N CYS A 266 13.84 -9.24 4.22
CA CYS A 266 13.58 -10.53 3.64
C CYS A 266 14.83 -11.04 2.91
N THR A 267 15.22 -12.28 3.18
CA THR A 267 16.36 -12.94 2.54
C THR A 267 15.94 -14.32 2.06
N PRO A 268 16.62 -14.91 1.05
CA PRO A 268 16.54 -16.34 0.83
C PRO A 268 16.87 -17.11 2.11
N GLY A 269 16.24 -18.28 2.29
CA GLY A 269 16.58 -19.17 3.39
C GLY A 269 18.01 -19.70 3.24
N THR A 270 18.71 -19.86 4.37
CA THR A 270 20.12 -20.29 4.37
C THR A 270 20.25 -21.75 3.90
N ILE A 271 21.28 -22.02 3.10
CA ILE A 271 21.67 -23.36 2.66
C ILE A 271 22.97 -23.73 3.37
N ASP A 272 22.94 -24.72 4.26
CA ASP A 272 24.14 -25.28 4.89
C ASP A 272 24.55 -26.56 4.17
N SER A 273 25.71 -26.53 3.51
CA SER A 273 26.22 -27.64 2.71
C SER A 273 27.18 -28.58 3.43
N HIS A 274 27.39 -28.41 4.74
CA HIS A 274 28.32 -29.23 5.52
C HIS A 274 27.70 -29.65 6.86
N ILE A 275 26.57 -30.36 6.78
CA ILE A 275 25.89 -30.90 7.94
C ILE A 275 26.35 -32.32 8.28
N HIS A 276 26.57 -32.57 9.57
CA HIS A 276 26.72 -33.93 10.12
C HIS A 276 25.42 -34.27 10.83
N PHE A 277 24.63 -35.22 10.29
CA PHE A 277 23.30 -35.57 10.82
C PHE A 277 23.40 -36.46 12.06
N ILE A 278 23.88 -35.88 13.16
CA ILE A 278 24.12 -36.58 14.43
C ILE A 278 22.83 -36.77 15.20
N SER A 279 21.95 -35.76 15.22
CA SER A 279 20.72 -35.80 15.99
C SER A 279 19.61 -34.94 15.39
N PRO A 280 18.32 -35.34 15.51
CA PRO A 280 17.20 -34.58 14.95
C PRO A 280 17.05 -33.15 15.48
N GLN A 281 17.57 -32.87 16.69
CA GLN A 281 17.50 -31.54 17.31
C GLN A 281 18.24 -30.49 16.47
N GLN A 282 19.30 -30.87 15.75
CA GLN A 282 20.04 -29.95 14.88
C GLN A 282 19.17 -29.34 13.78
N ALA A 283 18.14 -30.05 13.31
CA ALA A 283 17.21 -29.52 12.31
C ALA A 283 16.34 -28.38 12.89
N ILE A 284 16.01 -28.46 14.18
CA ILE A 284 15.25 -27.40 14.87
C ILE A 284 16.13 -26.16 15.01
N ASP A 285 17.36 -26.33 15.50
CA ASP A 285 18.31 -25.22 15.66
C ASP A 285 18.62 -24.54 14.30
N ALA A 286 18.80 -25.35 13.24
CA ALA A 286 19.00 -24.86 11.89
C ALA A 286 17.81 -24.01 11.42
N PHE A 287 16.59 -24.52 11.54
CA PHE A 287 15.38 -23.80 11.16
C PHE A 287 15.18 -22.50 11.97
N CYS A 288 15.40 -22.55 13.28
CA CYS A 288 15.28 -21.37 14.15
C CYS A 288 16.29 -20.25 13.82
N ASN A 289 17.42 -20.60 13.19
CA ASN A 289 18.42 -19.64 12.72
C ASN A 289 18.25 -19.25 11.23
N GLY A 290 17.15 -19.67 10.59
CA GLY A 290 16.84 -19.32 9.20
C GLY A 290 17.47 -20.24 8.14
N THR A 291 18.01 -21.40 8.53
CA THR A 291 18.44 -22.44 7.59
C THR A 291 17.24 -23.26 7.12
N THR A 292 17.00 -23.24 5.82
CA THR A 292 15.87 -23.95 5.18
C THR A 292 16.34 -25.12 4.31
N THR A 293 17.64 -25.34 4.16
CA THR A 293 18.19 -26.47 3.41
C THR A 293 19.48 -26.95 4.06
N MET A 294 19.56 -28.25 4.30
CA MET A 294 20.70 -28.93 4.93
C MET A 294 21.20 -30.01 3.97
N ILE A 295 22.48 -29.98 3.62
CA ILE A 295 23.15 -30.98 2.78
C ILE A 295 24.34 -31.55 3.56
N GLY A 296 24.45 -32.87 3.61
CA GLY A 296 25.39 -33.52 4.51
C GLY A 296 25.32 -35.04 4.51
N GLY A 297 25.83 -35.65 5.58
CA GLY A 297 25.76 -37.10 5.82
C GLY A 297 25.76 -37.43 7.31
N GLY A 298 25.31 -38.64 7.67
CA GLY A 298 25.18 -39.08 9.06
C GLY A 298 24.18 -40.21 9.19
#